data_AF-A0AAV7CB93-F1
#
_entry.id   AF-A0AAV7CB93-F1
#
_cell.length_a   1.000
_cell.length_b   1.000
_cell.length_c   1.000
_cell.angle_alpha   90.00
_cell.angle_beta   90.00
_cell.angle_gamma   90.00
#
_symmetry.space_group_name_H-M   'P 1'
#
loop_
_entity.id
_entity.type
_entity.pdbx_description
1 polymer ?
#
loop_
_entity_poly.entity_id
_entity_poly.type
_entity_poly.pdbx_seq_one_letter_code
_entity_poly.pdbx_strand_id
1 'polypeptide(L)'
;EFGKLALDLLENAFKLNEQMAMKLLTYELKNWSNSTCLKLAVSSALRPFMSHTCTQMLLTDMWMGCLKMRKNSWLKIVLGILLPPCILMLEFKTKAEMSHVPQAQDFHQFARFYVESPSPNIRLEHVVQNFDAEKGAKNSIEEKNLHIHGSLSITRKICEFYSAPIVKFWFHTMAYLLFLMLFTYVVLVKMEPVPSVQEWLVITYILTNAIEKVREIFMSEPGKYSQKVKVWLNEYWNVTDFIAIILFVIGFALRWANPPLQTAGRIIYCLDIIFWYTRLLDFFAVNQKAGPYITMIGKM
;
A
#
# COMPACT_ATOMS: atom_id res chain seq x y z
N GLU A 1 2.60 -21.16 -24.76
CA GLU A 1 1.50 -22.15 -24.75
C GLU A 1 0.93 -22.37 -23.35
N PHE A 2 1.73 -22.82 -22.36
CA PHE A 2 1.26 -23.03 -20.98
C PHE A 2 0.62 -21.80 -20.32
N GLY A 3 1.13 -20.59 -20.57
CA GLY A 3 0.52 -19.36 -20.04
C GLY A 3 -0.90 -19.10 -20.56
N LYS A 4 -1.22 -19.56 -21.78
CA LYS A 4 -2.57 -19.45 -22.35
C LYS A 4 -3.51 -20.47 -21.70
N LEU A 5 -3.06 -21.70 -21.51
CA LEU A 5 -3.81 -22.73 -20.79
C LEU A 5 -4.13 -22.32 -19.35
N ALA A 6 -3.17 -21.69 -18.66
CA ALA A 6 -3.39 -21.17 -17.31
C ALA A 6 -4.45 -20.05 -17.28
N LEU A 7 -4.46 -19.19 -18.30
CA LEU A 7 -5.46 -18.13 -18.44
C LEU A 7 -6.85 -18.72 -18.71
N ASP A 8 -6.96 -19.68 -19.63
CA ASP A 8 -8.22 -20.36 -19.95
C ASP A 8 -8.78 -21.10 -18.73
N LEU A 9 -7.91 -21.73 -17.92
CA LEU A 9 -8.30 -22.36 -16.66
C LEU A 9 -8.82 -21.35 -15.63
N LEU A 10 -8.15 -20.19 -15.51
CA LEU A 10 -8.57 -19.13 -14.59
C LEU A 10 -9.93 -18.55 -15.00
N GLU A 11 -10.13 -18.29 -16.30
CA GLU A 11 -11.39 -17.80 -16.86
C GLU A 11 -12.54 -18.78 -16.54
N ASN A 12 -12.33 -20.08 -16.73
CA ASN A 12 -13.33 -21.11 -16.42
C ASN A 12 -13.62 -21.20 -14.91
N ALA A 13 -12.57 -21.18 -14.08
CA ALA A 13 -12.74 -21.19 -12.62
C ALA A 13 -13.48 -19.95 -12.12
N PHE A 14 -13.18 -18.79 -12.70
CA PHE A 14 -13.82 -17.52 -12.36
C PHE A 14 -15.31 -17.51 -12.71
N LYS A 15 -15.68 -18.06 -13.88
CA LYS A 15 -17.10 -18.22 -14.29
C LYS A 15 -17.89 -19.13 -13.36
N LEU A 16 -17.25 -20.16 -12.78
CA LEU A 16 -17.91 -21.09 -11.87
C LEU A 16 -18.11 -20.48 -10.47
N ASN A 17 -17.05 -19.87 -9.92
CA ASN A 17 -17.12 -19.24 -8.61
C ASN A 17 -16.01 -18.18 -8.46
N GLU A 18 -16.42 -16.92 -8.47
CA GLU A 18 -15.51 -15.77 -8.36
C GLU A 18 -14.70 -15.78 -7.07
N GLN A 19 -15.34 -16.04 -5.92
CA GLN A 19 -14.68 -16.00 -4.61
C GLN A 19 -13.67 -17.14 -4.44
N MET A 20 -13.99 -18.33 -4.93
CA MET A 20 -13.07 -19.47 -4.88
C MET A 20 -11.89 -19.28 -5.83
N ALA A 21 -12.13 -18.74 -7.03
CA ALA A 21 -11.06 -18.41 -7.97
C ALA A 21 -10.06 -17.41 -7.37
N MET A 22 -10.55 -16.37 -6.68
CA MET A 22 -9.70 -15.40 -5.98
C MET A 22 -8.87 -16.04 -4.84
N LYS A 23 -9.45 -17.00 -4.10
CA LYS A 23 -8.72 -17.79 -3.08
C LYS A 23 -7.60 -18.63 -3.70
N LEU A 24 -7.85 -19.28 -4.84
CA LEU A 24 -6.86 -20.11 -5.54
C LEU A 24 -5.62 -19.30 -5.99
N LEU A 25 -5.80 -18.02 -6.34
CA LEU A 25 -4.69 -17.15 -6.74
C LEU A 25 -3.72 -16.85 -5.60
N THR A 26 -4.22 -16.80 -4.36
CA THR A 26 -3.47 -16.34 -3.18
C THR A 26 -3.09 -17.47 -2.23
N TYR A 27 -3.52 -18.69 -2.53
CA TYR A 27 -3.13 -19.90 -1.82
C TYR A 27 -1.64 -20.20 -1.95
N GLU A 28 -1.00 -20.61 -0.86
CA GLU A 28 0.40 -21.01 -0.82
C GLU A 28 0.59 -22.44 -1.32
N LEU A 29 1.35 -22.59 -2.40
CA LEU A 29 1.63 -23.88 -3.01
C LEU A 29 2.78 -24.56 -2.27
N LYS A 30 2.45 -25.53 -1.39
CA LYS A 30 3.45 -26.33 -0.64
C LYS A 30 4.48 -27.01 -1.56
N ASN A 31 4.05 -27.44 -2.73
CA ASN A 31 4.91 -28.11 -3.72
C ASN A 31 5.85 -27.15 -4.47
N TRP A 32 5.60 -25.84 -4.39
CA TRP A 32 6.33 -24.79 -5.11
C TRP A 32 6.88 -23.75 -4.13
N SER A 33 7.66 -24.22 -3.15
CA SER A 33 8.37 -23.39 -2.16
C SER A 33 7.47 -22.38 -1.41
N ASN A 34 6.21 -22.75 -1.13
CA ASN A 34 5.20 -21.88 -0.50
C ASN A 34 4.95 -20.56 -1.26
N SER A 35 5.23 -20.53 -2.57
CA SER A 35 4.89 -19.38 -3.42
C SER A 35 3.40 -19.39 -3.76
N THR A 36 2.82 -18.20 -3.94
CA THR A 36 1.44 -18.09 -4.41
C THR A 36 1.39 -18.14 -5.94
N CYS A 37 0.27 -18.62 -6.49
CA CYS A 37 0.06 -18.66 -7.94
C CYS A 37 0.23 -17.26 -8.57
N LEU A 38 -0.28 -16.22 -7.90
CA LEU A 38 -0.11 -14.83 -8.32
C LEU A 38 1.37 -14.39 -8.33
N LYS A 39 2.16 -14.73 -7.30
CA LYS A 39 3.60 -14.40 -7.25
C LYS A 39 4.37 -15.09 -8.38
N LEU A 40 4.06 -16.34 -8.68
CA LEU A 40 4.66 -17.07 -9.80
C LEU A 40 4.32 -16.42 -11.15
N ALA A 41 3.06 -16.04 -11.36
CA ALA A 41 2.64 -15.35 -12.57
C ALA A 41 3.39 -14.02 -12.77
N VAL A 42 3.57 -13.23 -11.69
CA VAL A 42 4.36 -11.99 -11.71
C VAL A 42 5.83 -12.26 -12.04
N SER A 43 6.44 -13.27 -11.41
CA SER A 43 7.85 -13.62 -11.66
C SER A 43 8.12 -14.04 -13.11
N SER A 44 7.11 -14.64 -13.76
CA SER A 44 7.15 -15.02 -15.18
C SER A 44 6.77 -13.89 -16.15
N ALA A 45 6.44 -12.70 -15.64
CA ALA A 45 5.97 -11.55 -16.40
C ALA A 45 4.78 -11.83 -17.33
N LEU A 46 3.85 -12.72 -16.93
CA LEU A 46 2.69 -13.13 -17.72
C LEU A 46 1.58 -12.05 -17.71
N ARG A 47 1.78 -10.99 -18.50
CA ARG A 47 0.88 -9.82 -18.54
C ARG A 47 -0.61 -10.16 -18.74
N PRO A 48 -1.01 -11.05 -19.68
CA PRO A 48 -2.43 -11.36 -19.91
C PRO A 48 -3.14 -11.94 -18.68
N PHE A 49 -2.43 -12.74 -17.89
CA PHE A 49 -2.94 -13.32 -16.65
C PHE A 49 -3.11 -12.26 -15.55
N MET A 50 -2.17 -11.30 -15.48
CA MET A 50 -2.24 -10.20 -14.53
C MET A 50 -3.35 -9.20 -14.86
N SER A 51 -3.61 -8.96 -16.14
CA SER A 51 -4.70 -8.08 -16.61
C SER A 51 -6.08 -8.73 -16.56
N HIS A 52 -6.17 -10.02 -16.25
CA HIS A 52 -7.43 -10.74 -16.17
C HIS A 52 -8.34 -10.17 -15.06
N THR A 53 -9.66 -10.14 -15.32
CA THR A 53 -10.66 -9.54 -14.43
C THR A 53 -10.61 -10.11 -13.01
N CYS A 54 -10.45 -11.44 -12.85
CA CYS A 54 -10.31 -12.07 -11.54
C CYS A 54 -9.13 -11.50 -10.72
N THR A 55 -7.97 -11.32 -11.36
CA THR A 55 -6.77 -10.77 -10.72
C THR A 55 -6.97 -9.30 -10.36
N GLN A 56 -7.58 -8.51 -11.26
CA GLN A 56 -7.85 -7.10 -11.04
C GLN A 56 -8.90 -6.87 -9.94
N MET A 57 -9.92 -7.72 -9.85
CA MET A 57 -10.91 -7.70 -8.76
C MET A 57 -10.27 -8.03 -7.41
N LEU A 58 -9.45 -9.08 -7.37
CA LEU A 58 -8.68 -9.44 -6.17
C LEU A 58 -7.76 -8.28 -5.72
N LEU A 59 -7.00 -7.68 -6.63
CA LEU A 59 -6.14 -6.54 -6.33
C LEU A 59 -6.94 -5.33 -5.85
N THR A 60 -8.12 -5.10 -6.42
CA THR A 60 -9.04 -4.05 -5.95
C THR A 60 -9.53 -4.33 -4.53
N ASP A 61 -9.88 -5.58 -4.22
CA ASP A 61 -10.29 -5.97 -2.87
C ASP A 61 -9.15 -5.84 -1.86
N MET A 62 -7.92 -6.21 -2.25
CA MET A 62 -6.72 -5.99 -1.44
C MET A 62 -6.46 -4.48 -1.21
N TRP A 63 -6.62 -3.66 -2.25
CA TRP A 63 -6.47 -2.20 -2.17
C TRP A 63 -7.46 -1.55 -1.21
N MET A 64 -8.73 -1.96 -1.29
CA MET A 64 -9.78 -1.46 -0.41
C MET A 64 -9.65 -1.96 1.03
N GLY A 65 -9.05 -3.14 1.22
CA GLY A 65 -8.94 -3.79 2.51
C GLY A 65 -10.30 -4.01 3.16
N CYS A 66 -10.43 -3.61 4.42
CA CYS A 66 -11.66 -3.79 5.20
C CYS A 66 -12.76 -2.76 4.89
N LEU A 67 -12.52 -1.78 4.01
CA LEU A 67 -13.49 -0.73 3.75
C LEU A 67 -14.49 -1.14 2.65
N LYS A 68 -15.77 -0.88 2.90
CA LYS A 68 -16.82 -1.01 1.89
C LYS A 68 -16.92 0.31 1.13
N MET A 69 -16.61 0.28 -0.15
CA MET A 69 -16.61 1.49 -0.96
C MET A 69 -17.88 1.59 -1.78
N ARG A 70 -18.53 2.75 -1.69
CA ARG A 70 -19.74 3.13 -2.40
C ARG A 70 -19.48 4.46 -3.13
N LYS A 71 -20.51 5.05 -3.72
CA LYS A 71 -20.46 6.39 -4.34
C LYS A 71 -19.87 7.41 -3.35
N ASN A 72 -19.00 8.29 -3.85
CA ASN A 72 -18.27 9.35 -3.12
C ASN A 72 -17.33 8.86 -2.00
N SER A 73 -16.88 7.59 -2.05
CA SER A 73 -16.01 7.03 -1.00
C SER A 73 -14.67 7.74 -0.84
N TRP A 74 -14.05 8.26 -1.90
CA TRP A 74 -12.74 8.94 -1.76
C TRP A 74 -12.82 10.18 -0.86
N LEU A 75 -13.89 10.97 -0.97
CA LEU A 75 -14.13 12.11 -0.07
C LEU A 75 -14.34 11.67 1.38
N LYS A 76 -15.06 10.55 1.59
CA LYS A 76 -15.27 10.00 2.94
C LYS A 76 -13.95 9.54 3.58
N ILE A 77 -13.02 8.98 2.78
CA ILE A 77 -11.70 8.59 3.26
C ILE A 77 -10.89 9.83 3.63
N VAL A 78 -10.82 10.83 2.74
CA VAL A 78 -10.09 12.08 2.99
C VAL A 78 -10.64 12.79 4.24
N LEU A 79 -11.96 12.84 4.38
CA LEU A 79 -12.61 13.38 5.57
C LEU A 79 -12.32 12.56 6.82
N GLY A 80 -12.30 11.22 6.73
CA GLY A 80 -11.92 10.34 7.84
C GLY A 80 -10.45 10.46 8.26
N ILE A 81 -9.56 10.81 7.33
CA ILE A 81 -8.15 11.12 7.61
C ILE A 81 -8.03 12.47 8.34
N LEU A 82 -8.75 13.49 7.86
CA LEU A 82 -8.71 14.84 8.43
C LEU A 82 -9.41 14.93 9.80
N LEU A 83 -10.52 14.19 9.95
CA LEU A 83 -11.38 14.17 11.13
C LEU A 83 -11.58 12.73 11.62
N PRO A 84 -10.79 12.27 12.61
CA PRO A 84 -10.91 10.93 13.19
C PRO A 84 -12.34 10.54 13.66
N PRO A 85 -13.20 11.45 14.17
CA PRO A 85 -14.58 11.10 14.53
C PRO A 85 -15.43 10.61 13.35
N CYS A 86 -15.13 11.05 12.12
CA CYS A 86 -15.88 10.66 10.92
C CYS A 86 -15.64 9.20 10.51
N ILE A 87 -14.62 8.53 11.05
CA ILE A 87 -14.32 7.11 10.80
C ILE A 87 -15.46 6.22 11.28
N LEU A 88 -16.19 6.62 12.32
CA LEU A 88 -17.31 5.85 12.88
C LEU A 88 -18.52 5.73 11.95
N MET A 89 -18.66 6.66 11.01
CA MET A 89 -19.74 6.67 10.00
C MET A 89 -19.39 5.85 8.75
N LEU A 90 -18.18 5.27 8.67
CA LEU A 90 -17.77 4.46 7.53
C LEU A 90 -18.31 3.03 7.64
N GLU A 91 -18.74 2.49 6.50
CA GLU A 91 -19.14 1.09 6.37
C GLU A 91 -17.90 0.22 6.21
N PHE A 92 -17.77 -0.77 7.09
CA PHE A 92 -16.70 -1.78 7.04
C PHE A 92 -17.26 -3.08 6.47
N LYS A 93 -16.47 -3.78 5.66
CA LYS A 93 -16.78 -5.13 5.18
C LYS A 93 -16.80 -6.10 6.37
N THR A 94 -17.73 -7.04 6.35
CA THR A 94 -17.81 -8.11 7.36
C THR A 94 -16.70 -9.14 7.16
N LYS A 95 -16.39 -9.93 8.20
CA LYS A 95 -15.38 -11.01 8.11
C LYS A 95 -15.71 -12.05 7.02
N ALA A 96 -16.99 -12.31 6.75
CA ALA A 96 -17.44 -13.22 5.69
C ALA A 96 -17.11 -12.67 4.29
N GLU A 97 -17.34 -11.37 4.07
CA GLU A 97 -17.02 -10.65 2.82
C GLU A 97 -15.49 -10.51 2.59
N MET A 98 -14.65 -10.80 3.57
CA MET A 98 -13.18 -10.76 3.45
C MET A 98 -12.54 -12.15 3.35
N SER A 99 -13.32 -13.23 3.37
CA SER A 99 -12.76 -14.59 3.46
C SER A 99 -11.86 -14.97 2.27
N HIS A 100 -12.00 -14.31 1.12
CA HIS A 100 -11.20 -14.56 -0.09
C HIS A 100 -9.94 -13.71 -0.21
N VAL A 101 -9.78 -12.68 0.63
CA VAL A 101 -8.59 -11.84 0.64
C VAL A 101 -7.54 -12.47 1.57
N PRO A 102 -6.29 -12.66 1.14
CA PRO A 102 -5.24 -13.17 2.00
C PRO A 102 -5.02 -12.17 3.14
N GLN A 103 -5.48 -12.53 4.33
CA GLN A 103 -5.32 -11.72 5.52
C GLN A 103 -3.96 -12.06 6.11
N ALA A 104 -3.06 -11.08 6.20
CA ALA A 104 -1.75 -11.28 6.83
C ALA A 104 -1.96 -11.85 8.24
N GLN A 105 -1.41 -13.06 8.49
CA GLN A 105 -1.55 -13.76 9.78
C GLN A 105 -1.06 -12.90 10.95
N ASP A 106 -0.02 -12.08 10.72
CA ASP A 106 0.53 -11.13 11.70
C ASP A 106 -0.48 -10.07 12.14
N PHE A 107 -1.43 -9.68 11.27
CA PHE A 107 -2.41 -8.63 11.56
C PHE A 107 -3.46 -9.07 12.57
N HIS A 108 -3.95 -10.31 12.48
CA HIS A 108 -4.87 -10.88 13.48
C HIS A 108 -4.19 -11.11 14.81
N GLN A 109 -2.90 -11.46 14.80
CA GLN A 109 -2.13 -11.64 16.03
C GLN A 109 -1.86 -10.29 16.71
N PHE A 110 -1.40 -9.28 15.97
CA PHE A 110 -1.13 -7.93 16.49
C PHE A 110 -2.41 -7.24 16.99
N ALA A 111 -3.51 -7.31 16.23
CA ALA A 111 -4.80 -6.76 16.64
C ALA A 111 -5.42 -7.51 17.84
N ARG A 112 -5.21 -8.83 17.97
CA ARG A 112 -5.61 -9.56 19.18
C ARG A 112 -4.75 -9.16 20.38
N PHE A 113 -3.43 -9.05 20.21
CA PHE A 113 -2.49 -8.80 21.31
C PHE A 113 -2.67 -7.44 21.99
N TYR A 114 -3.00 -6.38 21.25
CA TYR A 114 -3.21 -5.04 21.82
C TYR A 114 -4.64 -4.75 22.27
N VAL A 115 -5.64 -5.51 21.77
CA VAL A 115 -7.06 -5.26 22.07
C VAL A 115 -7.60 -6.25 23.12
N GLU A 116 -7.01 -7.44 23.29
CA GLU A 116 -7.29 -8.34 24.41
C GLU A 116 -6.28 -8.12 25.55
N SER A 117 -6.55 -7.13 26.41
CA SER A 117 -6.04 -7.09 27.79
C SER A 117 -7.24 -6.99 28.74
N PRO A 118 -7.15 -7.56 29.96
CA PRO A 118 -8.14 -8.51 30.42
C PRO A 118 -9.32 -7.84 31.13
N SER A 119 -10.54 -8.05 30.62
CA SER A 119 -11.70 -8.12 31.52
C SER A 119 -11.72 -9.50 32.17
N PRO A 120 -11.78 -9.62 33.50
CA PRO A 120 -11.80 -10.93 34.14
C PRO A 120 -13.14 -11.59 33.83
N ASN A 121 -13.08 -12.89 33.56
CA ASN A 121 -14.19 -13.80 33.29
C ASN A 121 -14.64 -13.84 31.82
N ILE A 122 -13.99 -14.71 31.05
CA ILE A 122 -14.60 -15.92 30.48
C ILE A 122 -13.43 -16.86 30.17
N ARG A 123 -13.37 -17.99 30.89
CA ARG A 123 -12.51 -19.12 30.50
C ARG A 123 -13.06 -19.66 29.19
N LEU A 124 -12.33 -19.50 28.10
CA LEU A 124 -12.58 -20.25 26.88
C LEU A 124 -11.47 -21.28 26.75
N GLU A 125 -11.81 -22.53 27.06
CA GLU A 125 -10.93 -23.68 26.93
C GLU A 125 -10.42 -23.81 25.50
N HIS A 126 -9.13 -24.13 25.41
CA HIS A 126 -8.45 -24.57 24.20
C HIS A 126 -9.25 -25.69 23.49
N VAL A 127 -9.67 -25.46 22.25
CA VAL A 127 -9.87 -26.54 21.29
C VAL A 127 -9.10 -26.19 20.03
N VAL A 128 -7.86 -26.69 19.99
CA VAL A 128 -7.12 -26.92 18.75
C VAL A 128 -7.84 -28.09 18.06
N GLN A 129 -8.65 -27.81 17.05
CA GLN A 129 -9.18 -28.84 16.17
C GLN A 129 -8.37 -28.86 14.89
N ASN A 130 -7.42 -29.79 14.86
CA ASN A 130 -6.82 -30.31 13.64
C ASN A 130 -7.95 -30.86 12.75
N PHE A 131 -8.01 -30.39 11.51
CA PHE A 131 -8.89 -30.96 10.49
C PHE A 131 -8.21 -32.18 9.86
N ASP A 132 -8.60 -33.36 10.32
CA ASP A 132 -8.44 -34.61 9.56
C ASP A 132 -9.70 -34.85 8.73
N ALA A 133 -9.49 -35.21 7.47
CA ALA A 133 -10.54 -35.45 6.49
C ALA A 133 -11.05 -36.89 6.61
N GLU A 134 -12.30 -37.08 7.05
CA GLU A 134 -13.15 -38.18 6.59
C GLU A 134 -14.61 -38.06 7.09
N LYS A 135 -15.52 -38.57 6.23
CA LYS A 135 -16.96 -38.84 6.43
C LYS A 135 -17.95 -37.68 6.34
N GLY A 136 -18.68 -37.71 5.23
CA GLY A 136 -19.99 -37.05 5.12
C GLY A 136 -21.08 -37.82 5.86
N ALA A 137 -22.06 -37.07 6.38
CA ALA A 137 -23.48 -37.44 6.42
C ALA A 137 -24.29 -36.35 7.15
N LYS A 138 -25.31 -35.87 6.44
CA LYS A 138 -26.64 -35.45 6.93
C LYS A 138 -26.80 -34.04 7.52
N ASN A 139 -27.47 -33.24 6.69
CA ASN A 139 -28.29 -32.07 6.99
C ASN A 139 -29.11 -32.25 8.28
N SER A 140 -28.87 -31.40 9.29
CA SER A 140 -29.87 -30.95 10.28
C SER A 140 -29.31 -29.92 11.30
N ILE A 141 -28.40 -29.02 10.90
CA ILE A 141 -27.89 -27.94 11.77
C ILE A 141 -27.73 -26.65 10.96
N GLU A 142 -28.78 -26.20 10.28
CA GLU A 142 -28.71 -25.05 9.36
C GLU A 142 -29.34 -23.74 9.88
N GLU A 143 -29.83 -23.66 11.13
CA GLU A 143 -30.61 -22.47 11.55
C GLU A 143 -30.23 -21.77 12.87
N LYS A 144 -29.10 -22.10 13.53
CA LYS A 144 -28.79 -21.48 14.84
C LYS A 144 -27.49 -20.69 14.99
N ASN A 145 -26.76 -20.40 13.90
CA ASN A 145 -25.50 -19.64 13.97
C ASN A 145 -25.49 -18.31 13.19
N LEU A 146 -26.65 -17.76 12.79
CA LEU A 146 -26.72 -16.53 11.98
C LEU A 146 -26.75 -15.22 12.80
N HIS A 147 -26.52 -15.22 14.11
CA HIS A 147 -26.74 -13.99 14.91
C HIS A 147 -25.73 -13.69 16.03
N ILE A 148 -24.45 -14.06 15.86
CA ILE A 148 -23.37 -13.47 16.68
C ILE A 148 -22.68 -12.36 15.86
N HIS A 149 -23.43 -11.32 15.53
CA HIS A 149 -22.88 -10.10 14.93
C HIS A 149 -22.45 -9.14 16.05
N GLY A 150 -21.39 -9.50 16.76
CA GLY A 150 -20.77 -8.61 17.75
C GLY A 150 -20.28 -7.35 17.04
N SER A 151 -20.80 -6.18 17.44
CA SER A 151 -20.33 -4.89 16.96
C SER A 151 -18.83 -4.78 17.23
N LEU A 152 -18.02 -4.57 16.18
CA LEU A 152 -16.59 -4.32 16.36
C LEU A 152 -16.41 -3.11 17.27
N SER A 153 -15.52 -3.23 18.25
CA SER A 153 -15.13 -2.12 19.12
C SER A 153 -14.62 -0.94 18.29
N ILE A 154 -14.89 0.28 18.77
CA ILE A 154 -14.51 1.53 18.09
C ILE A 154 -13.01 1.58 17.78
N THR A 155 -12.18 1.14 18.74
CA THR A 155 -10.72 1.07 18.60
C THR A 155 -10.28 0.15 17.46
N ARG A 156 -10.97 -1.00 17.32
CA ARG A 156 -10.71 -1.94 16.23
C ARG A 156 -11.08 -1.36 14.87
N LYS A 157 -12.20 -0.62 14.77
CA LYS A 157 -12.58 0.07 13.53
C LYS A 157 -11.53 1.10 13.10
N ILE A 158 -10.98 1.86 14.04
CA ILE A 158 -9.92 2.83 13.77
C ILE A 158 -8.63 2.14 13.31
N CYS A 159 -8.24 1.04 13.96
CA CYS A 159 -7.08 0.25 13.55
C CYS A 159 -7.25 -0.35 12.14
N GLU A 160 -8.40 -0.97 11.86
CA GLU A 160 -8.72 -1.54 10.56
C GLU A 160 -8.77 -0.46 9.46
N PHE A 161 -9.21 0.77 9.79
CA PHE A 161 -9.19 1.91 8.88
C PHE A 161 -7.76 2.33 8.49
N TYR A 162 -6.90 2.67 9.46
CA TYR A 162 -5.53 3.12 9.17
C TYR A 162 -4.64 2.01 8.58
N SER A 163 -5.03 0.75 8.75
CA SER A 163 -4.30 -0.39 8.18
C SER A 163 -4.57 -0.59 6.70
N ALA A 164 -5.70 -0.10 6.18
CA ALA A 164 -6.10 -0.29 4.80
C ALA A 164 -5.15 0.41 3.82
N PRO A 165 -4.73 -0.25 2.71
CA PRO A 165 -3.80 0.33 1.75
C PRO A 165 -4.28 1.65 1.15
N ILE A 166 -5.57 1.76 0.81
CA ILE A 166 -6.14 3.00 0.28
C ILE A 166 -6.02 4.19 1.25
N VAL A 167 -6.17 3.95 2.56
CA VAL A 167 -6.05 5.01 3.58
C VAL A 167 -4.59 5.44 3.70
N LYS A 168 -3.66 4.48 3.73
CA LYS A 168 -2.20 4.77 3.73
C LYS A 168 -1.79 5.58 2.50
N PHE A 169 -2.31 5.22 1.33
CA PHE A 169 -2.06 5.95 0.08
C PHE A 169 -2.55 7.40 0.14
N TRP A 170 -3.81 7.64 0.53
CA TRP A 170 -4.35 9.00 0.62
C TRP A 170 -3.66 9.82 1.72
N PHE A 171 -3.32 9.21 2.85
CA PHE A 171 -2.55 9.86 3.90
C PHE A 171 -1.17 10.31 3.39
N HIS A 172 -0.44 9.41 2.72
CA HIS A 172 0.84 9.72 2.09
C HIS A 172 0.70 10.82 1.04
N THR A 173 -0.33 10.76 0.20
CA THR A 173 -0.59 11.75 -0.86
C THR A 173 -0.89 13.13 -0.29
N MET A 174 -1.69 13.22 0.79
CA MET A 174 -1.99 14.49 1.46
C MET A 174 -0.76 15.09 2.12
N ALA A 175 0.04 14.27 2.81
CA ALA A 175 1.31 14.71 3.40
C ALA A 175 2.29 15.19 2.31
N TYR A 176 2.34 14.50 1.17
CA TYR A 176 3.16 14.88 0.02
C TYR A 176 2.72 16.20 -0.62
N LEU A 177 1.42 16.42 -0.77
CA LEU A 177 0.88 17.68 -1.28
C LEU A 177 1.18 18.84 -0.32
N LEU A 178 1.07 18.62 0.99
CA LEU A 178 1.48 19.61 2.00
C LEU A 178 2.99 19.91 1.90
N PHE A 179 3.82 18.88 1.76
CA PHE A 179 5.25 19.04 1.52
C PHE A 179 5.55 19.88 0.27
N LEU A 180 4.90 19.60 -0.87
CA LEU A 180 5.07 20.39 -2.09
C LEU A 180 4.65 21.85 -1.88
N MET A 181 3.54 22.09 -1.18
CA MET A 181 3.11 23.46 -0.87
C MET A 181 4.13 24.20 0.00
N LEU A 182 4.66 23.55 1.05
CA LEU A 182 5.70 24.12 1.91
C LEU A 182 7.01 24.33 1.13
N PHE A 183 7.39 23.40 0.27
CA PHE A 183 8.61 23.51 -0.50
C PHE A 183 8.53 24.64 -1.54
N THR A 184 7.41 24.75 -2.26
CA THR A 184 7.14 25.88 -3.16
C THR A 184 7.16 27.21 -2.41
N TYR A 185 6.57 27.27 -1.20
CA TYR A 185 6.65 28.46 -0.37
C TYR A 185 8.10 28.84 -0.04
N VAL A 186 8.91 27.88 0.41
CA VAL A 186 10.33 28.08 0.77
C VAL A 186 11.18 28.53 -0.43
N VAL A 187 10.89 28.01 -1.63
CA VAL A 187 11.61 28.37 -2.86
C VAL A 187 11.22 29.77 -3.38
N LEU A 188 9.91 30.10 -3.31
CA LEU A 188 9.37 31.34 -3.88
C LEU A 188 9.57 32.55 -2.96
N VAL A 189 9.44 32.36 -1.64
CA VAL A 189 9.67 33.41 -0.64
C VAL A 189 11.18 33.62 -0.47
N LYS A 190 11.58 34.87 -0.20
CA LYS A 190 12.99 35.25 -0.08
C LYS A 190 13.69 34.37 0.98
N MET A 191 14.68 33.59 0.55
CA MET A 191 15.52 32.80 1.45
C MET A 191 16.38 33.73 2.30
N GLU A 192 16.15 33.70 3.61
CA GLU A 192 16.99 34.34 4.60
C GLU A 192 18.28 33.52 4.82
N PRO A 193 19.37 34.16 5.30
CA PRO A 193 20.64 33.48 5.55
C PRO A 193 20.51 32.37 6.60
N VAL A 194 19.52 32.46 7.50
CA VAL A 194 19.16 31.40 8.43
C VAL A 194 17.95 30.61 7.93
N PRO A 195 17.92 29.28 8.06
CA PRO A 195 16.80 28.46 7.63
C PRO A 195 15.54 28.79 8.44
N SER A 196 14.43 29.03 7.75
CA SER A 196 13.14 29.28 8.38
C SER A 196 12.55 27.99 8.96
N VAL A 197 11.53 28.11 9.82
CA VAL A 197 10.83 26.94 10.39
C VAL A 197 10.25 26.05 9.29
N GLN A 198 9.69 26.62 8.23
CA GLN A 198 9.13 25.85 7.12
C GLN A 198 10.22 25.14 6.32
N GLU A 199 11.38 25.75 6.17
CA GLU A 199 12.52 25.10 5.52
C GLU A 199 13.01 23.90 6.33
N TRP A 200 13.08 24.02 7.65
CA TRP A 200 13.39 22.88 8.53
C TRP A 200 12.40 21.74 8.40
N LEU A 201 11.11 22.03 8.23
CA LEU A 201 10.09 21.00 7.97
C LEU A 201 10.34 20.29 6.63
N VAL A 202 10.66 21.04 5.57
CA VAL A 202 10.98 20.49 4.25
C VAL A 202 12.24 19.60 4.31
N ILE A 203 13.31 20.08 4.97
CA ILE A 203 14.55 19.31 5.15
C ILE A 203 14.26 18.01 5.91
N THR A 204 13.54 18.10 7.02
CA THR A 204 13.19 16.93 7.85
C THR A 204 12.36 15.92 7.06
N TYR A 205 11.42 16.40 6.24
CA TYR A 205 10.61 15.55 5.37
C TYR A 205 11.48 14.79 4.36
N ILE A 206 12.37 15.49 3.64
CA ILE A 206 13.23 14.88 2.62
C ILE A 206 14.22 13.89 3.25
N LEU A 207 14.79 14.21 4.41
CA LEU A 207 15.67 13.29 5.15
C LEU A 207 14.92 12.04 5.61
N THR A 208 13.70 12.19 6.13
CA THR A 208 12.87 11.05 6.54
C THR A 208 12.51 10.18 5.33
N ASN A 209 12.18 10.80 4.18
CA ASN A 209 11.92 10.06 2.94
C ASN A 209 13.17 9.33 2.43
N ALA A 210 14.36 9.93 2.55
CA ALA A 210 15.61 9.28 2.20
C ALA A 210 15.86 8.03 3.07
N ILE A 211 15.57 8.09 4.37
CA ILE A 211 15.66 6.94 5.27
C ILE A 211 14.67 5.84 4.85
N GLU A 212 13.44 6.19 4.49
CA GLU A 212 12.44 5.20 4.04
C GLU A 212 12.88 4.53 2.73
N LYS A 213 13.47 5.26 1.78
CA LYS A 213 14.06 4.67 0.56
C LYS A 213 15.22 3.73 0.86
N VAL A 214 16.07 4.08 1.83
CA VAL A 214 17.15 3.21 2.30
C VAL A 214 16.57 1.92 2.92
N ARG A 215 15.52 2.04 3.74
CA ARG A 215 14.80 0.88 4.31
C ARG A 215 14.19 0.00 3.23
N GLU A 216 13.58 0.58 2.20
CA GLU A 216 13.00 -0.13 1.06
C GLU A 216 14.06 -1.00 0.34
N ILE A 217 15.24 -0.45 0.08
CA ILE A 217 16.36 -1.17 -0.54
C ILE A 217 16.77 -2.37 0.34
N PHE A 218 16.84 -2.19 1.66
CA PHE A 218 17.22 -3.26 2.59
C PHE A 218 16.19 -4.39 2.67
N MET A 219 14.89 -4.07 2.64
CA MET A 219 13.79 -5.04 2.79
C MET A 219 13.52 -5.86 1.51
N SER A 220 14.04 -5.44 0.35
CA SER A 220 13.80 -6.15 -0.92
C SER A 220 14.26 -7.63 -0.89
N GLU A 221 13.49 -8.50 -1.56
CA GLU A 221 13.56 -9.98 -1.48
C GLU A 221 14.91 -10.67 -1.88
N PRO A 222 15.79 -10.13 -2.76
CA PRO A 222 17.00 -10.86 -3.20
C PRO A 222 18.08 -11.01 -2.11
N GLY A 223 18.61 -12.21 -1.83
CA GLY A 223 19.64 -12.40 -0.78
C GLY A 223 20.97 -11.63 -0.96
N LYS A 224 21.30 -11.15 -2.18
CA LYS A 224 22.55 -10.43 -2.48
C LYS A 224 22.32 -8.92 -2.64
N TYR A 225 22.99 -8.09 -1.84
CA TYR A 225 22.85 -6.62 -1.84
C TYR A 225 23.03 -5.96 -3.20
N SER A 226 24.01 -6.37 -4.01
CA SER A 226 24.23 -5.79 -5.34
C SER A 226 23.08 -6.06 -6.31
N GLN A 227 22.41 -7.21 -6.15
CA GLN A 227 21.25 -7.55 -6.97
C GLN A 227 20.00 -6.76 -6.52
N LYS A 228 19.84 -6.53 -5.21
CA LYS A 228 18.80 -5.66 -4.65
C LYS A 228 18.86 -4.26 -5.26
N VAL A 229 20.04 -3.62 -5.17
CA VAL A 229 20.26 -2.26 -5.68
C VAL A 229 20.05 -2.20 -7.19
N LYS A 230 20.52 -3.21 -7.94
CA LYS A 230 20.33 -3.26 -9.39
C LYS A 230 18.85 -3.34 -9.80
N VAL A 231 18.05 -4.16 -9.10
CA VAL A 231 16.61 -4.27 -9.37
C VAL A 231 15.91 -2.96 -9.02
N TRP A 232 16.24 -2.36 -7.88
CA TRP A 232 15.66 -1.09 -7.43
C TRP A 232 15.96 0.07 -8.38
N LEU A 233 17.22 0.19 -8.84
CA LEU A 233 17.64 1.20 -9.82
C LEU A 233 17.11 0.98 -11.24
N ASN A 234 16.56 -0.19 -11.54
CA ASN A 234 15.94 -0.43 -12.85
C ASN A 234 14.56 0.23 -12.96
N GLU A 235 13.98 0.66 -11.84
CA GLU A 235 12.70 1.36 -11.81
C GLU A 235 12.90 2.86 -12.01
N TYR A 236 12.30 3.41 -13.06
CA TYR A 236 12.45 4.81 -13.47
C TYR A 236 12.17 5.82 -12.35
N TRP A 237 11.11 5.57 -11.58
CA TRP A 237 10.71 6.44 -10.48
C TRP A 237 11.71 6.45 -9.32
N ASN A 238 12.30 5.29 -9.01
CA ASN A 238 13.29 5.16 -7.94
C ASN A 238 14.59 5.89 -8.28
N VAL A 239 15.03 5.82 -9.54
CA VAL A 239 16.19 6.59 -10.03
C VAL A 239 15.93 8.08 -9.91
N THR A 240 14.74 8.54 -10.30
CA THR A 240 14.34 9.95 -10.21
C THR A 240 14.33 10.43 -8.75
N ASP A 241 13.77 9.65 -7.82
CA ASP A 241 13.79 9.93 -6.38
C ASP A 241 15.22 9.99 -5.83
N PHE A 242 16.12 9.09 -6.25
CA PHE A 242 17.51 9.08 -5.82
C PHE A 242 18.27 10.33 -6.28
N ILE A 243 18.06 10.74 -7.54
CA ILE A 243 18.65 11.96 -8.09
C ILE A 243 18.15 13.19 -7.33
N ALA A 244 16.84 13.28 -7.05
CA ALA A 244 16.26 14.37 -6.27
C ALA A 244 16.87 14.46 -4.86
N ILE A 245 17.00 13.34 -4.15
CA ILE A 245 17.61 13.34 -2.81
C ILE A 245 19.08 13.79 -2.86
N ILE A 246 19.87 13.34 -3.84
CA ILE A 246 21.27 13.77 -3.98
C ILE A 246 21.36 15.27 -4.29
N LEU A 247 20.56 15.76 -5.24
CA LEU A 247 20.53 17.18 -5.60
C LEU A 247 20.14 18.03 -4.40
N PHE A 248 19.15 17.61 -3.62
CA PHE A 248 18.76 18.28 -2.39
C PHE A 248 19.89 18.34 -1.36
N VAL A 249 20.58 17.22 -1.11
CA VAL A 249 21.70 17.18 -0.14
C VAL A 249 22.85 18.09 -0.58
N ILE A 250 23.19 18.11 -1.88
CA ILE A 250 24.20 19.01 -2.44
C ILE A 250 23.76 20.47 -2.28
N GLY A 251 22.51 20.78 -2.62
CA GLY A 251 21.93 22.12 -2.44
C GLY A 251 22.01 22.56 -0.98
N PHE A 252 21.67 21.67 -0.04
CA PHE A 252 21.68 21.95 1.39
C PHE A 252 23.11 22.17 1.91
N ALA A 253 24.08 21.37 1.47
CA ALA A 253 25.48 21.55 1.83
C ALA A 253 26.03 22.89 1.32
N LEU A 254 25.71 23.26 0.06
CA LEU A 254 26.12 24.54 -0.54
C LEU A 254 25.45 25.75 0.12
N ARG A 255 24.33 25.56 0.83
CA ARG A 255 23.68 26.63 1.58
C ARG A 255 24.53 27.14 2.74
N TRP A 256 25.32 26.27 3.38
CA TRP A 256 26.19 26.64 4.50
C TRP A 256 27.54 27.23 4.05
N ALA A 257 27.80 27.26 2.74
CA ALA A 257 29.02 27.80 2.19
C ALA A 257 28.95 29.34 2.05
N ASN A 258 30.13 29.97 2.02
CA ASN A 258 30.24 31.42 1.84
C ASN A 258 29.70 31.88 0.48
N PRO A 259 29.27 33.15 0.33
CA PRO A 259 28.95 33.74 -0.98
C PRO A 259 30.19 33.60 -1.90
N PRO A 260 30.10 33.16 -3.18
CA PRO A 260 28.94 33.03 -4.09
C PRO A 260 28.24 31.65 -4.12
N LEU A 261 28.76 30.65 -3.39
CA LEU A 261 28.25 29.27 -3.43
C LEU A 261 26.83 29.15 -2.87
N GLN A 262 26.45 30.02 -1.94
CA GLN A 262 25.08 30.11 -1.42
C GLN A 262 24.04 30.38 -2.51
N THR A 263 24.38 31.20 -3.51
CA THR A 263 23.50 31.46 -4.67
C THR A 263 23.31 30.21 -5.52
N ALA A 264 24.38 29.42 -5.69
CA ALA A 264 24.31 28.14 -6.38
C ALA A 264 23.42 27.14 -5.61
N GLY A 265 23.53 27.09 -4.29
CA GLY A 265 22.63 26.30 -3.44
C GLY A 265 21.15 26.64 -3.66
N ARG A 266 20.80 27.93 -3.72
CA ARG A 266 19.43 28.37 -4.02
C ARG A 266 18.96 27.95 -5.41
N ILE A 267 19.81 28.07 -6.43
CA ILE A 267 19.47 27.63 -7.80
C ILE A 267 19.21 26.12 -7.81
N ILE A 268 20.02 25.34 -7.09
CA ILE A 268 19.81 23.89 -6.96
C ILE A 268 18.47 23.59 -6.31
N TYR A 269 18.07 24.28 -5.24
CA TYR A 269 16.73 24.14 -4.65
C TYR A 269 15.60 24.43 -5.65
N CYS A 270 15.74 25.49 -6.47
CA CYS A 270 14.77 25.83 -7.50
C CYS A 270 14.65 24.79 -8.61
N LEU A 271 15.74 24.08 -8.93
CA LEU A 271 15.72 23.00 -9.92
C LEU A 271 15.24 21.68 -9.28
N ASP A 272 15.59 21.45 -8.02
CA ASP A 272 15.25 20.24 -7.28
C ASP A 272 13.73 20.06 -7.16
N ILE A 273 12.99 21.14 -6.92
CA ILE A 273 11.52 21.09 -6.80
C ILE A 273 10.84 20.48 -8.04
N ILE A 274 11.45 20.60 -9.22
CA ILE A 274 10.92 20.01 -10.46
C ILE A 274 10.85 18.48 -10.31
N PHE A 275 11.88 17.84 -9.74
CA PHE A 275 11.88 16.39 -9.54
C PHE A 275 10.76 15.96 -8.58
N TRP A 276 10.53 16.70 -7.50
CA TRP A 276 9.41 16.43 -6.61
C TRP A 276 8.06 16.63 -7.30
N TYR A 277 7.90 17.64 -8.16
CA TYR A 277 6.68 17.73 -8.97
C TYR A 277 6.53 16.58 -9.97
N THR A 278 7.60 16.10 -10.59
CA THR A 278 7.52 14.92 -11.47
C THR A 278 7.09 13.67 -10.72
N ARG A 279 7.52 13.50 -9.46
CA ARG A 279 7.12 12.39 -8.60
C ARG A 279 5.62 12.39 -8.28
N LEU A 280 4.95 13.56 -8.33
CA LEU A 280 3.49 13.64 -8.20
C LEU A 280 2.75 12.84 -9.29
N LEU A 281 3.35 12.69 -10.48
CA LEU A 281 2.79 11.91 -11.58
C LEU A 281 2.67 10.42 -11.22
N ASP A 282 3.56 9.87 -10.40
CA ASP A 282 3.47 8.47 -9.96
C ASP A 282 2.21 8.22 -9.11
N PHE A 283 1.82 9.18 -8.26
CA PHE A 283 0.56 9.07 -7.53
C PHE A 283 -0.66 9.12 -8.45
N PHE A 284 -0.61 9.92 -9.52
CA PHE A 284 -1.67 9.92 -10.54
C PHE A 284 -1.70 8.62 -11.36
N ALA A 285 -0.59 7.89 -11.46
CA ALA A 285 -0.52 6.65 -12.22
C ALA A 285 -1.39 5.52 -11.62
N VAL A 286 -1.70 5.60 -10.33
CA VAL A 286 -2.59 4.66 -9.63
C VAL A 286 -4.05 4.78 -10.09
N ASN A 287 -4.46 5.93 -10.64
CA ASN A 287 -5.82 6.13 -11.10
C ASN A 287 -6.08 5.39 -12.42
N GLN A 288 -7.14 4.59 -12.48
CA GLN A 288 -7.54 3.79 -13.64
C GLN A 288 -7.60 4.58 -14.96
N LYS A 289 -7.99 5.86 -14.90
CA LYS A 289 -8.09 6.72 -16.09
C LYS A 289 -6.77 7.40 -16.46
N ALA A 290 -6.00 7.86 -15.47
CA ALA A 290 -4.80 8.65 -15.70
C ALA A 290 -3.53 7.80 -15.90
N GLY A 291 -3.47 6.61 -15.28
CA GLY A 291 -2.34 5.69 -15.38
C GLY A 291 -1.92 5.31 -16.80
N PRO A 292 -2.85 4.95 -17.69
CA PRO A 292 -2.51 4.65 -19.08
C PRO A 292 -1.83 5.82 -19.80
N TYR A 293 -2.24 7.07 -19.55
CA TYR A 293 -1.64 8.24 -20.19
C TYR A 293 -0.20 8.49 -19.72
N ILE A 294 0.07 8.36 -18.42
CA ILE A 294 1.40 8.58 -17.85
C ILE A 294 2.38 7.50 -18.33
N THR A 295 1.93 6.24 -18.36
CA THR A 295 2.74 5.13 -18.89
C THR A 295 2.96 5.23 -20.40
N MET A 296 2.04 5.87 -21.14
CA MET A 296 2.21 6.14 -22.56
C MET A 296 3.25 7.25 -22.81
N ILE A 297 3.22 8.34 -22.02
CA ILE A 297 4.20 9.43 -22.12
C ILE A 297 5.63 8.89 -21.91
N GLY A 298 5.84 7.99 -20.95
CA GLY A 298 7.17 7.40 -20.72
C GLY A 298 7.64 6.39 -21.78
N LYS A 299 6.76 5.96 -22.69
CA LYS A 299 7.06 5.00 -23.77
C LYS A 299 7.17 5.64 -25.15
N MET A 300 6.62 6.84 -25.33
CA MET A 300 6.73 7.65 -26.53
C MET A 300 8.10 8.31 -26.59
#